data_AF-A0A6B1GKK6-F1
#
_entry.id   AF-A0A6B1GKK6-F1
#
_cell.length_a   1.000
_cell.length_b   1.000
_cell.length_c   1.000
_cell.angle_alpha   90.00
_cell.angle_beta   90.00
_cell.angle_gamma   90.00
#
_symmetry.space_group_name_H-M   'P 1'
#
loop_
_entity.id
_entity.type
_entity.pdbx_description
1 polymer ?
#
loop_
_entity_poly.entity_id
_entity_poly.type
_entity_poly.pdbx_seq_one_letter_code
_entity_poly.pdbx_strand_id
1 'polypeptide(L)' 'MTSTADQKSIRTSYLGLGVMGYPMAGHLAKNGYQVCVYNRSSEKATAWSEEHSGTTASTPAAAAENSDVVFA' A
#
# COMPACT_ATOMS: atom_id res chain seq x y z
N MET A 1 30.90 -3.45 5.57
CA MET A 1 30.18 -2.20 5.27
C MET A 1 29.47 -2.39 3.94
N THR A 2 28.32 -3.05 3.93
CA THR A 2 27.52 -3.21 2.70
C THR A 2 26.73 -1.92 2.50
N SER A 3 27.04 -1.19 1.44
CA SER A 3 26.35 0.02 1.02
C SER A 3 24.87 -0.27 0.81
N THR A 4 23.99 0.42 1.52
CA THR A 4 22.51 0.31 1.43
C THR A 4 21.92 1.07 0.23
N ALA A 5 22.76 1.50 -0.72
CA ALA A 5 22.32 2.17 -1.93
C ALA A 5 21.80 1.11 -2.93
N ASP A 6 20.54 1.28 -3.36
CA ASP A 6 19.83 0.53 -4.41
C ASP A 6 19.07 -0.78 -4.06
N GLN A 7 18.46 -0.87 -2.88
CA GLN A 7 17.23 -1.68 -2.80
C GLN A 7 16.06 -0.89 -3.39
N LYS A 8 15.72 -1.20 -4.65
CA LYS A 8 14.49 -0.74 -5.29
C LYS A 8 13.29 -1.26 -4.49
N SER A 9 12.81 -0.48 -3.52
CA SER A 9 11.63 -0.81 -2.73
C SER A 9 10.41 -0.81 -3.66
N ILE A 10 9.90 -2.02 -3.92
CA ILE A 10 8.78 -2.24 -4.83
C ILE A 10 7.55 -1.49 -4.31
N ARG A 11 6.93 -0.69 -5.19
CA ARG A 11 5.71 0.06 -4.92
C ARG A 11 4.52 -0.80 -5.26
N THR A 12 3.68 -1.07 -4.27
CA THR A 12 2.50 -1.92 -4.38
C THR A 12 1.25 -1.12 -4.08
N SER A 13 0.18 -1.38 -4.82
CA SER A 13 -1.13 -0.79 -4.55
C SER A 13 -2.20 -1.81 -4.29
N TYR A 14 -3.02 -1.56 -3.28
CA TYR A 14 -4.18 -2.37 -2.94
C TYR A 14 -5.47 -1.57 -3.20
N LEU A 15 -6.22 -1.97 -4.21
CA LEU A 15 -7.48 -1.38 -4.61
C LEU A 15 -8.65 -2.14 -3.96
N GLY A 16 -8.73 -2.08 -2.64
CA GLY A 16 -9.80 -2.70 -1.88
C GLY A 16 -9.31 -3.23 -0.55
N LEU A 17 -9.93 -2.77 0.53
CA LEU A 17 -9.60 -3.16 1.90
C LEU A 17 -10.73 -4.02 2.51
N GLY A 18 -10.96 -5.16 1.86
CA GLY A 18 -11.82 -6.22 2.36
C GLY A 18 -11.16 -7.04 3.47
N VAL A 19 -11.79 -8.16 3.86
CA VAL A 19 -11.30 -9.06 4.92
C VAL A 19 -9.88 -9.56 4.63
N MET A 20 -9.58 -9.85 3.36
CA MET A 20 -8.23 -10.29 2.96
C MET A 20 -7.30 -9.10 2.65
N GLY A 21 -7.79 -8.10 1.92
CA GLY A 21 -6.95 -6.99 1.44
C GLY A 21 -6.31 -6.18 2.56
N TYR A 22 -7.06 -5.93 3.64
CA TYR A 22 -6.58 -5.14 4.78
C TYR A 22 -5.32 -5.74 5.45
N PRO A 23 -5.34 -7.01 5.93
CA PRO A 23 -4.15 -7.62 6.52
C PRO A 23 -3.03 -7.91 5.50
N MET A 24 -3.35 -8.19 4.24
CA MET A 24 -2.32 -8.42 3.21
C MET A 24 -1.52 -7.16 2.89
N ALA A 25 -2.21 -6.02 2.70
CA ALA A 25 -1.55 -4.73 2.54
C ALA A 25 -0.68 -4.42 3.77
N GLY A 26 -1.20 -4.67 4.97
CA GLY A 26 -0.47 -4.47 6.23
C GLY A 26 0.79 -5.33 6.34
N HIS A 27 0.73 -6.58 5.88
CA HIS A 27 1.89 -7.48 5.85
C HIS A 27 2.97 -6.97 4.91
N LEU A 28 2.61 -6.45 3.73
CA LEU A 28 3.58 -5.86 2.80
C LEU A 28 4.24 -4.62 3.41
N ALA A 29 3.46 -3.73 4.00
CA ALA A 29 3.97 -2.53 4.69
C ALA A 29 5.01 -2.91 5.77
N LYS A 30 4.68 -3.91 6.60
CA LYS A 30 5.57 -4.42 7.65
C LYS A 30 6.89 -5.00 7.12
N ASN A 31 6.90 -5.53 5.90
CA ASN A 31 8.09 -6.11 5.27
C ASN A 31 8.90 -5.08 4.44
N GLY A 32 8.59 -3.79 4.54
CA GLY A 32 9.37 -2.73 3.90
C GLY A 32 9.00 -2.43 2.44
N TYR A 33 7.85 -2.95 1.97
CA TYR A 33 7.29 -2.53 0.69
C TYR A 33 6.63 -1.15 0.81
N GLN A 34 6.70 -0.36 -0.26
CA GLN A 34 5.94 0.88 -0.35
C GLN A 34 4.51 0.54 -0.71
N VAL A 35 3.58 0.69 0.23
CA VAL A 35 2.17 0.33 0.03
C VAL A 35 1.32 1.58 -0.08
N CYS A 36 0.55 1.66 -1.16
CA CYS A 36 -0.53 2.63 -1.34
C CYS A 36 -1.88 1.90 -1.32
N VAL A 37 -2.83 2.36 -0.52
CA VAL A 37 -4.16 1.73 -0.42
C VAL A 37 -5.25 2.64 -0.91
N TYR A 38 -6.25 2.04 -1.55
CA TYR A 38 -7.51 2.67 -1.90
C TYR A 38 -8.66 1.78 -1.43
N ASN A 39 -9.74 2.40 -0.98
CA ASN A 39 -11.00 1.74 -0.74
C ASN A 39 -12.15 2.69 -1.08
N ARG A 40 -13.28 2.16 -1.54
CA ARG A 40 -14.46 2.97 -1.91
C ARG A 40 -14.91 3.90 -0.78
N SER A 41 -14.83 3.40 0.46
CA SER A 41 -15.05 4.17 1.68
C SER A 41 -13.68 4.58 2.23
N SER A 42 -13.43 5.89 2.31
CA SER A 42 -12.14 6.44 2.75
C SER A 42 -11.83 6.10 4.21
N GLU A 43 -12.83 5.91 5.07
CA GLU A 43 -12.61 5.63 6.49
C GLU A 43 -11.75 4.37 6.69
N LYS A 44 -11.93 3.34 5.85
CA LYS A 44 -11.10 2.13 5.91
C LYS A 44 -9.66 2.36 5.46
N ALA A 45 -9.45 3.18 4.43
CA ALA A 45 -8.10 3.48 3.96
C ALA A 45 -7.36 4.33 4.99
N THR A 46 -8.04 5.31 5.59
CA THR A 46 -7.52 6.12 6.69
C THR A 46 -7.17 5.25 7.89
N ALA A 47 -8.10 4.42 8.38
CA ALA A 47 -7.84 3.51 9.49
C ALA A 47 -6.64 2.57 9.22
N TRP A 48 -6.52 2.07 7.98
CA TRP A 48 -5.38 1.25 7.59
C TRP A 48 -4.05 2.02 7.69
N SER A 49 -4.01 3.29 7.24
CA SER A 49 -2.81 4.13 7.30
C SER A 49 -2.44 4.63 8.70
N GLU A 50 -3.39 4.61 9.64
CA GLU A 50 -3.12 4.88 11.05
C GLU A 50 -2.47 3.67 11.74
N GLU A 51 -2.78 2.46 11.28
CA GLU A 51 -2.27 1.20 11.84
C GLU A 51 -0.95 0.74 11.17
N HIS A 52 -0.77 1.03 9.88
CA HIS A 52 0.35 0.54 9.08
C HIS A 52 1.10 1.66 8.37
N SER A 53 2.40 1.46 8.11
CA SER A 53 3.19 2.39 7.31
C SER A 53 2.82 2.29 5.83
N GLY A 54 2.24 3.35 5.28
CA GLY A 54 1.91 3.43 3.86
C GLY A 54 1.14 4.71 3.54
N THR A 55 0.70 4.83 2.29
CA THR A 55 -0.07 5.97 1.81
C THR A 55 -1.48 5.57 1.43
N THR A 56 -2.36 6.56 1.35
CA THR A 56 -3.73 6.38 0.84
C THR A 56 -3.92 7.24 -0.41
N ALA A 57 -4.82 6.80 -1.29
CA ALA A 57 -5.22 7.56 -2.47
C ALA A 57 -6.73 7.73 -2.52
N SER A 58 -7.18 8.85 -3.10
CA SER A 58 -8.61 9.19 -3.18
C SER A 58 -9.34 8.48 -4.33
N THR A 59 -8.61 7.92 -5.30
CA THR A 59 -9.17 7.21 -6.45
C THR A 59 -8.32 5.98 -6.77
N PRO A 60 -8.89 4.94 -7.40
CA PRO A 60 -8.12 3.76 -7.79
C PRO A 60 -7.06 4.10 -8.85
N ALA A 61 -7.33 5.09 -9.70
CA ALA A 61 -6.36 5.59 -10.67
C ALA A 61 -5.14 6.22 -9.99
N ALA A 62 -5.35 7.11 -9.02
CA ALA A 62 -4.27 7.73 -8.25
C ALA A 62 -3.48 6.70 -7.44
N ALA A 63 -4.16 5.67 -6.92
CA ALA A 63 -3.49 4.57 -6.25
C ALA A 63 -2.55 3.79 -7.20
N ALA A 64 -2.92 3.61 -8.46
CA ALA A 64 -2.17 2.78 -9.42
C ALA A 64 -1.06 3.54 -10.17
N GLU A 65 -1.12 4.87 -10.24
CA GLU A 65 -0.30 5.72 -11.12
C GLU A 65 1.22 5.53 -10.95
N ASN A 66 1.68 5.17 -9.75
CA ASN A 66 3.09 5.01 -9.43
C ASN A 66 3.44 3.63 -8.87
N SER A 67 2.64 2.61 -9.19
CA SER A 67 2.80 1.28 -8.60
C SER A 67 3.46 0.33 -9.57
N ASP A 68 4.42 -0.44 -9.08
CA ASP A 68 5.05 -1.51 -9.84
C ASP A 68 4.13 -2.75 -9.88
N VAL A 69 3.29 -2.93 -8.84
CA VAL A 69 2.29 -4.00 -8.74
C VAL A 69 0.97 -3.46 -8.20
N VAL A 70 -0.15 -3.89 -8.78
CA VAL A 70 -1.50 -3.54 -8.33
C VAL A 70 -2.30 -4.80 -8.00
N PHE A 71 -2.89 -4.83 -6.81
CA PHE A 71 -3.82 -5.84 -6.33
C PHE A 71 -5.24 -5.23 -6.32
N ALA A 72 -6.23 -5.90 -6.90
CA ALA A 72 -7.61 -5.43 -7.02
C ALA A 72 -8.61 -6.54 -6.67
#